data_AF-A0A2R7P8U0-F1
#
_entry.id   AF-A0A2R7P8U0-F1
#
_cell.length_a   1.000
_cell.length_b   1.000
_cell.length_c   1.000
_cell.angle_alpha   90.00
_cell.angle_beta   90.00
_cell.angle_gamma   90.00
#
_symmetry.space_group_name_H-M   'P 1'
#
loop_
_entity.id
_entity.type
_entity.pdbx_description
1 polymer ?
#
loop_
_entity_poly.entity_id
_entity_poly.type
_entity_poly.pdbx_seq_one_letter_code
_entity_poly.pdbx_strand_id
1 'polypeptide(L)'
;MNIIFLEAAVPLTKTYSKSAGTIVKTPYPFVWEFTSHTESCKSLAELEHLLKTHAALGHCALKGTISRPLVKESRAGSTDTNSTTEWVVLDLDGLPETIDVNGRQTPLTIDLFLNEMGLGDVSYVVQWSASYGIENQRLRAHVFMLLDKPYAAPLLKQWLIQKNHEVPLLHSSMGLTKTGNAISWPLDISACQNDKLI
;
A
#
# COMPACT_ATOMS: atom_id res chain seq x y z
N MET A 1 4.49 -17.34 -5.94
CA MET A 1 4.90 -16.67 -4.69
C MET A 1 3.98 -17.05 -3.53
N ASN A 2 4.41 -16.85 -2.28
CA ASN A 2 3.53 -16.93 -1.12
C ASN A 2 3.18 -15.51 -0.62
N ILE A 3 1.93 -15.29 -0.25
CA ILE A 3 1.47 -14.08 0.43
C ILE A 3 1.19 -14.43 1.89
N ILE A 4 1.66 -13.57 2.79
CA ILE A 4 1.39 -13.71 4.22
C ILE A 4 0.27 -12.76 4.59
N PHE A 5 -0.76 -13.27 5.25
CA PHE A 5 -1.79 -12.48 5.88
C PHE A 5 -1.72 -12.61 7.39
N LEU A 6 -2.06 -11.55 8.10
CA LEU A 6 -2.05 -11.53 9.56
C LEU A 6 -3.47 -11.34 10.08
N GLU A 7 -3.79 -12.14 11.09
CA GLU A 7 -4.99 -12.06 11.90
C GLU A 7 -4.63 -11.46 13.26
N ALA A 8 -5.56 -10.71 13.85
CA ALA A 8 -5.48 -10.24 15.24
C ALA A 8 -6.85 -10.36 15.92
N ALA A 9 -6.90 -10.08 17.22
CA ALA A 9 -8.15 -10.11 17.99
C ALA A 9 -9.23 -9.09 17.53
N VAL A 10 -8.84 -8.12 16.70
CA VAL A 10 -9.72 -7.12 16.09
C VAL A 10 -9.41 -6.98 14.60
N PRO A 11 -10.38 -6.55 13.76
CA PRO A 11 -10.13 -6.29 12.34
C PRO A 11 -8.99 -5.29 12.14
N LEU A 12 -8.01 -5.67 11.32
CA LEU A 12 -6.82 -4.90 11.01
C LEU A 12 -7.10 -3.84 9.95
N THR A 13 -7.97 -2.89 10.28
CA THR A 13 -8.38 -1.84 9.35
C THR A 13 -8.67 -0.53 10.06
N LYS A 14 -8.50 0.57 9.33
CA LYS A 14 -8.97 1.90 9.73
C LYS A 14 -10.45 1.99 9.41
N THR A 15 -11.28 2.44 10.35
CA THR A 15 -12.73 2.55 10.14
C THR A 15 -13.22 3.97 10.29
N TYR A 16 -14.28 4.28 9.55
CA TYR A 16 -15.02 5.51 9.64
C TYR A 16 -16.48 5.17 9.95
N SER A 17 -17.06 5.88 10.90
CA SER A 17 -18.48 5.76 11.25
C SER A 17 -19.12 7.14 11.31
N LYS A 18 -20.43 7.20 11.10
CA LYS A 18 -21.21 8.44 11.23
C LYS A 18 -21.97 8.42 12.54
N SER A 19 -21.71 9.38 13.42
CA SER A 19 -22.42 9.53 14.70
C SER A 19 -22.84 10.99 14.88
N ALA A 20 -24.12 11.22 15.17
CA ALA A 20 -24.70 12.56 15.37
C ALA A 20 -24.32 13.58 14.27
N GLY A 21 -24.28 13.13 13.01
CA GLY A 21 -23.93 13.99 11.86
C GLY A 21 -22.43 14.23 11.67
N THR A 22 -21.57 13.75 12.58
CA THR A 22 -20.11 13.87 12.51
C THR A 22 -19.47 12.56 12.05
N ILE A 23 -18.40 12.65 11.27
CA ILE A 23 -17.57 11.50 10.91
C ILE A 23 -16.61 11.21 12.06
N VAL A 24 -16.70 10.02 12.64
CA VAL A 24 -15.78 9.50 13.66
C VAL A 24 -14.81 8.55 12.99
N LYS A 25 -13.52 8.88 13.12
CA LYS A 25 -12.41 8.08 12.60
C LYS A 25 -11.83 7.21 13.71
N THR A 26 -11.83 5.90 13.51
CA THR A 26 -11.05 4.96 14.33
C THR A 26 -9.77 4.64 13.57
N PRO A 27 -8.58 4.93 14.13
CA PRO A 27 -7.31 4.64 13.47
C PRO A 27 -7.10 3.14 13.32
N TYR A 28 -6.11 2.76 12.51
CA TYR A 28 -5.67 1.36 12.43
C TYR A 28 -5.30 0.85 13.83
N PRO A 29 -5.73 -0.35 14.23
CA PRO A 29 -5.58 -0.81 15.60
C PRO A 29 -4.12 -1.04 15.98
N PHE A 30 -3.79 -0.72 17.23
CA PHE A 30 -2.47 -1.01 17.79
C PHE A 30 -2.52 -2.37 18.50
N VAL A 31 -2.18 -3.42 17.75
CA VAL A 31 -2.15 -4.81 18.25
C VAL A 31 -0.73 -5.37 18.21
N TRP A 32 -0.46 -6.30 19.12
CA TRP A 32 0.86 -6.93 19.25
C TRP A 32 0.85 -8.41 18.88
N GLU A 33 -0.25 -9.13 19.15
CA GLU A 33 -0.41 -10.55 18.84
C GLU A 33 -0.97 -10.76 17.44
N PHE A 34 -0.28 -11.59 16.67
CA PHE A 34 -0.70 -11.98 15.33
C PHE A 34 -0.71 -13.50 15.18
N THR A 35 -1.66 -13.98 14.37
CA THR A 35 -1.63 -15.33 13.79
C THR A 35 -1.42 -15.19 12.29
N SER A 36 -0.45 -15.91 11.73
CA SER A 36 -0.12 -15.81 10.30
C SER A 36 -0.82 -16.85 9.45
N HIS A 37 -1.29 -16.45 8.29
CA HIS A 37 -1.87 -17.31 7.25
C HIS A 37 -1.01 -17.20 5.99
N THR A 38 -0.55 -18.33 5.47
CA THR A 38 0.30 -18.36 4.27
C THR A 38 -0.50 -18.89 3.10
N GLU A 39 -0.64 -18.07 2.05
CA GLU A 39 -1.42 -18.40 0.86
C GLU A 39 -0.52 -18.47 -0.37
N SER A 40 -0.69 -19.50 -1.18
CA SER A 40 0.00 -19.62 -2.46
C SER A 40 -0.70 -18.75 -3.51
N CYS A 41 0.05 -17.88 -4.17
CA CYS A 41 -0.42 -17.00 -5.23
C CYS A 41 0.39 -17.19 -6.51
N LYS A 42 -0.30 -17.48 -7.61
CA LYS A 42 0.29 -17.78 -8.93
C LYS A 42 -0.08 -16.76 -10.00
N SER A 43 -1.09 -15.93 -9.76
CA SER A 43 -1.55 -14.93 -10.73
C SER A 43 -2.09 -13.68 -10.04
N LEU A 44 -2.24 -12.61 -10.81
CA LEU A 44 -2.81 -11.36 -10.32
C LEU A 44 -4.29 -11.53 -9.93
N ALA A 45 -5.04 -12.37 -10.65
CA ALA A 45 -6.43 -12.68 -10.31
C ALA A 45 -6.54 -13.46 -8.99
N GLU A 46 -5.60 -14.37 -8.72
CA GLU A 46 -5.50 -15.04 -7.42
C GLU A 46 -5.12 -14.05 -6.32
N LEU A 47 -4.21 -13.10 -6.58
CA LEU A 47 -3.88 -12.05 -5.61
C LEU A 47 -5.11 -11.22 -5.24
N GLU A 48 -5.89 -10.78 -6.23
CA GLU A 48 -7.15 -10.07 -6.00
C GLU A 48 -8.12 -10.90 -5.14
N HIS A 49 -8.28 -12.18 -5.47
CA HIS A 49 -9.15 -13.09 -4.72
C HIS A 49 -8.70 -13.22 -3.26
N LEU A 50 -7.41 -13.48 -3.02
CA LEU A 50 -6.86 -13.61 -1.67
C LEU A 50 -7.01 -12.32 -0.87
N LEU A 51 -6.71 -11.16 -1.47
CA LEU A 51 -6.90 -9.85 -0.82
C LEU A 51 -8.35 -9.65 -0.37
N LYS A 52 -9.33 -9.97 -1.22
CA LYS A 52 -10.76 -9.87 -0.87
C LYS A 52 -11.16 -10.85 0.23
N THR A 53 -10.72 -12.10 0.13
CA THR A 53 -11.02 -13.15 1.11
C THR A 53 -10.49 -12.79 2.50
N HIS A 54 -9.22 -12.38 2.59
CA HIS A 54 -8.60 -12.02 3.85
C HIS A 54 -9.13 -10.69 4.42
N ALA A 55 -9.45 -9.71 3.57
CA ALA A 55 -10.10 -8.48 4.01
C ALA A 55 -11.48 -8.75 4.65
N ALA A 56 -12.28 -9.68 4.09
CA ALA A 56 -13.57 -10.07 4.66
C ALA A 56 -13.45 -10.73 6.05
N LEU A 57 -12.30 -11.33 6.35
CA LEU A 57 -11.96 -11.90 7.66
C LEU A 57 -11.36 -10.87 8.62
N GLY A 58 -11.13 -9.63 8.17
CA GLY A 58 -10.48 -8.59 8.98
C GLY A 58 -8.96 -8.76 9.09
N HIS A 59 -8.36 -9.58 8.23
CA HIS A 59 -6.92 -9.74 8.14
C HIS A 59 -6.27 -8.58 7.35
N CYS A 60 -4.96 -8.40 7.49
CA CYS A 60 -4.18 -7.54 6.60
C CYS A 60 -3.08 -8.33 5.89
N ALA A 61 -2.55 -7.80 4.78
CA ALA A 61 -1.41 -8.41 4.11
C ALA A 61 -0.11 -7.94 4.76
N LEU A 62 0.84 -8.86 4.92
CA LEU A 62 2.21 -8.55 5.34
C LEU A 62 3.11 -8.57 4.12
N LYS A 63 3.81 -7.45 3.88
CA LYS A 63 4.83 -7.38 2.85
C LYS A 63 6.05 -8.19 3.29
N GLY A 64 6.52 -9.08 2.42
CA GLY A 64 7.64 -9.98 2.68
C GLY A 64 7.20 -11.39 3.10
N THR A 65 8.13 -12.15 3.66
CA THR A 65 7.90 -13.51 4.15
C THR A 65 8.32 -13.64 5.60
N ILE A 66 7.69 -14.54 6.33
CA ILE A 66 8.04 -14.87 7.71
C ILE A 66 8.88 -16.15 7.78
N SER A 67 9.84 -16.20 8.71
CA SER A 67 10.72 -17.35 8.92
C SER A 67 10.02 -18.56 9.54
N ARG A 68 8.88 -18.33 10.21
CA ARG A 68 8.04 -19.35 10.84
C ARG A 68 6.60 -18.84 10.96
N PRO A 69 5.60 -19.74 11.06
CA PRO A 69 4.25 -19.35 11.43
C PRO A 69 4.22 -18.63 12.78
N LEU A 70 3.32 -17.64 12.88
CA LEU A 70 3.00 -16.93 14.12
C LEU A 70 1.69 -17.46 14.68
N VAL A 71 1.62 -17.66 16.00
CA VAL A 71 0.40 -18.03 16.72
C VAL A 71 0.24 -17.15 17.96
N LYS A 72 -0.63 -16.15 17.88
CA LYS A 72 -0.92 -15.19 18.96
C LYS A 72 0.35 -14.62 19.60
N GLU A 73 1.23 -14.09 18.77
CA GLU A 73 2.54 -13.61 19.22
C GLU A 73 3.01 -12.39 18.43
N SER A 74 4.11 -11.79 18.88
CA SER A 74 4.72 -10.65 18.21
C SER A 74 5.27 -11.04 16.84
N ARG A 75 4.98 -10.22 15.83
CA ARG A 75 5.62 -10.31 14.51
C ARG A 75 7.02 -9.69 14.47
N ALA A 76 7.48 -9.02 15.52
CA ALA A 76 8.76 -8.32 15.53
C ALA A 76 9.92 -9.31 15.26
N GLY A 77 10.77 -9.00 14.28
CA GLY A 77 11.87 -9.87 13.88
C GLY A 77 11.46 -11.15 13.16
N SER A 78 10.18 -11.32 12.80
CA SER A 78 9.71 -12.51 12.07
C SER A 78 10.08 -12.48 10.58
N THR A 79 10.33 -11.30 10.02
CA THR A 79 10.66 -11.08 8.61
C THR A 79 12.13 -10.68 8.40
N ASP A 80 12.64 -10.95 7.19
CA ASP A 80 13.91 -10.41 6.73
C ASP A 80 13.63 -9.21 5.80
N THR A 81 13.97 -8.02 6.27
CA THR A 81 13.75 -6.75 5.54
C THR A 81 14.57 -6.62 4.26
N ASN A 82 15.64 -7.40 4.11
CA ASN A 82 16.52 -7.38 2.94
C ASN A 82 16.18 -8.47 1.91
N SER A 83 15.31 -9.41 2.27
CA SER A 83 14.92 -10.52 1.40
C SER A 83 14.29 -10.07 0.08
N THR A 84 14.29 -10.99 -0.89
CA THR A 84 13.62 -10.76 -2.17
C THR A 84 12.11 -10.88 -2.06
N THR A 85 11.40 -10.23 -2.97
CA THR A 85 9.94 -10.29 -3.08
C THR A 85 9.53 -10.34 -4.54
N GLU A 86 8.37 -10.95 -4.81
CA GLU A 86 7.83 -11.18 -6.15
C GLU A 86 6.64 -10.25 -6.46
N TRP A 87 6.33 -9.30 -5.56
CA TRP A 87 5.25 -8.34 -5.75
C TRP A 87 5.59 -6.99 -5.13
N VAL A 88 4.96 -5.95 -5.66
CA VAL A 88 5.15 -4.55 -5.27
C VAL A 88 3.79 -3.92 -4.96
N VAL A 89 3.80 -2.96 -4.03
CA VAL A 89 2.65 -2.09 -3.75
C VAL A 89 3.08 -0.66 -3.94
N LEU A 90 2.38 0.06 -4.80
CA LEU A 90 2.48 1.50 -4.90
C LEU A 90 1.40 2.10 -3.99
N ASP A 91 1.83 2.64 -2.85
CA ASP A 91 0.94 3.31 -1.90
C ASP A 91 0.89 4.81 -2.20
N LEU A 92 -0.22 5.25 -2.78
CA LEU A 92 -0.48 6.63 -3.14
C LEU A 92 -1.05 7.35 -1.92
N ASP A 93 -0.31 8.31 -1.36
CA ASP A 93 -0.71 9.05 -0.17
C ASP A 93 -1.10 10.50 -0.50
N GLY A 94 -2.21 10.65 -1.22
CA GLY A 94 -2.88 11.93 -1.41
C GLY A 94 -2.34 12.72 -2.60
N LEU A 95 -2.27 12.10 -3.76
CA LEU A 95 -2.00 12.80 -5.02
C LEU A 95 -3.11 13.80 -5.37
N PRO A 96 -2.83 14.84 -6.19
CA PRO A 96 -3.83 15.84 -6.55
C PRO A 96 -5.04 15.24 -7.26
N GLU A 97 -6.20 15.88 -7.12
CA GLU A 97 -7.47 15.41 -7.71
C GLU A 97 -7.47 15.55 -9.24
N THR A 98 -6.73 16.55 -9.75
CA THR A 98 -6.57 16.83 -11.17
C THR A 98 -5.11 17.07 -11.51
N ILE A 99 -4.77 16.80 -12.76
CA ILE A 99 -3.49 17.13 -13.38
C ILE A 99 -3.72 17.94 -14.65
N ASP A 100 -2.72 18.72 -15.06
CA ASP A 100 -2.74 19.38 -16.35
C ASP A 100 -2.33 18.39 -17.44
N VAL A 101 -3.24 18.14 -18.39
CA VAL A 101 -2.95 17.36 -19.60
C VAL A 101 -3.20 18.28 -20.79
N ASN A 102 -2.11 18.71 -21.45
CA ASN A 102 -2.14 19.60 -22.61
C ASN A 102 -2.94 20.90 -22.40
N GLY A 103 -2.77 21.55 -21.24
CA GLY A 103 -3.44 22.80 -20.87
C GLY A 103 -4.86 22.61 -20.35
N ARG A 104 -5.29 21.37 -20.08
CA ARG A 104 -6.62 21.05 -19.54
C ARG A 104 -6.49 20.30 -18.23
N GLN A 105 -7.16 20.83 -17.20
CA GLN A 105 -7.35 20.14 -15.94
C GLN A 105 -8.19 18.87 -16.14
N THR A 106 -7.57 17.73 -15.87
CA THR A 106 -8.13 16.40 -16.08
C THR A 106 -8.10 15.62 -14.75
N PRO A 107 -9.17 14.92 -14.35
CA PRO A 107 -9.16 14.10 -13.16
C PRO A 107 -8.02 13.08 -13.19
N LEU A 108 -7.24 13.01 -12.11
CA LEU A 108 -6.17 12.02 -12.00
C LEU A 108 -6.78 10.64 -11.74
N THR A 109 -6.60 9.71 -12.67
CA THR A 109 -6.98 8.30 -12.53
C THR A 109 -5.75 7.44 -12.22
N ILE A 110 -5.98 6.19 -11.79
CA ILE A 110 -4.90 5.21 -11.64
C ILE A 110 -4.17 4.99 -12.98
N ASP A 111 -4.90 4.86 -14.09
CA ASP A 111 -4.31 4.69 -15.41
C ASP A 111 -3.40 5.86 -15.82
N LEU A 112 -3.85 7.10 -15.59
CA LEU A 112 -3.02 8.28 -15.87
C LEU A 112 -1.78 8.31 -14.99
N PHE A 113 -1.93 8.03 -13.68
CA PHE A 113 -0.79 7.92 -12.78
C PHE A 113 0.21 6.84 -13.23
N LEU A 114 -0.26 5.66 -13.64
CA LEU A 114 0.61 4.59 -14.10
C LEU A 114 1.30 4.93 -15.43
N ASN A 115 0.65 5.65 -16.33
CA ASN A 115 1.28 6.19 -17.54
C ASN A 115 2.43 7.15 -17.20
N GLU A 116 2.22 8.09 -16.27
CA GLU A 116 3.28 9.00 -15.78
C GLU A 116 4.46 8.26 -15.14
N MET A 117 4.19 7.11 -14.51
CA MET A 117 5.21 6.25 -13.92
C MET A 117 5.98 5.40 -14.95
N GLY A 118 5.51 5.35 -16.20
CA GLY A 118 6.01 4.45 -17.25
C GLY A 118 5.56 3.00 -17.08
N LEU A 119 4.36 2.78 -16.51
CA LEU A 119 3.77 1.48 -16.16
C LEU A 119 2.37 1.29 -16.79
N GLY A 120 2.05 2.03 -17.85
CA GLY A 120 0.71 2.05 -18.46
C GLY A 120 0.27 0.73 -19.11
N ASP A 121 1.20 -0.17 -19.37
CA ASP A 121 0.99 -1.50 -19.96
C ASP A 121 1.06 -2.64 -18.93
N VAL A 122 1.19 -2.32 -17.63
CA VAL A 122 1.30 -3.30 -16.56
C VAL A 122 -0.07 -3.59 -15.95
N SER A 123 -0.41 -4.87 -15.79
CA SER A 123 -1.63 -5.27 -15.09
C SER A 123 -1.51 -5.08 -13.58
N TYR A 124 -2.58 -4.60 -12.93
CA TYR A 124 -2.59 -4.30 -11.50
C TYR A 124 -3.92 -4.61 -10.81
N VAL A 125 -3.89 -4.65 -9.47
CA VAL A 125 -5.08 -4.63 -8.61
C VAL A 125 -5.08 -3.34 -7.82
N VAL A 126 -6.24 -2.67 -7.73
CA VAL A 126 -6.40 -1.46 -6.92
C VAL A 126 -7.18 -1.77 -5.65
N GLN A 127 -6.64 -1.31 -4.54
CA GLN A 127 -7.35 -1.22 -3.27
C GLN A 127 -7.42 0.26 -2.87
N TRP A 128 -8.63 0.83 -2.86
CA TRP A 128 -8.83 2.19 -2.37
C TRP A 128 -8.50 2.29 -0.89
N SER A 129 -7.78 3.35 -0.50
CA SER A 129 -7.49 3.61 0.90
C SER A 129 -8.78 3.90 1.67
N ALA A 130 -8.90 3.44 2.92
CA ALA A 130 -10.06 3.70 3.76
C ALA A 130 -10.39 5.19 3.96
N SER A 131 -9.41 6.09 3.74
CA SER A 131 -9.59 7.54 3.82
C SER A 131 -9.95 8.22 2.49
N TYR A 132 -9.91 7.49 1.37
CA TYR A 132 -10.22 8.06 0.06
C TYR A 132 -11.68 8.50 -0.03
N GLY A 133 -11.92 9.72 -0.51
CA GLY A 133 -13.26 10.29 -0.66
C GLY A 133 -13.97 10.70 0.64
N ILE A 134 -13.31 10.56 1.81
CA ILE A 134 -13.91 10.91 3.11
C ILE A 134 -13.73 12.39 3.44
N GLU A 135 -12.50 12.89 3.40
CA GLU A 135 -12.17 14.29 3.74
C GLU A 135 -11.95 15.16 2.49
N ASN A 136 -11.53 14.56 1.38
CA ASN A 136 -11.25 15.18 0.08
C ASN A 136 -11.14 14.09 -1.00
N GLN A 137 -11.01 14.48 -2.27
CA GLN A 137 -10.87 13.55 -3.39
C GLN A 137 -9.41 13.35 -3.81
N ARG A 138 -8.43 13.76 -2.98
CA ARG A 138 -7.01 13.47 -3.25
C ARG A 138 -6.82 11.96 -3.34
N LEU A 139 -6.19 11.53 -4.42
CA LEU A 139 -6.09 10.14 -4.80
C LEU A 139 -5.27 9.37 -3.76
N ARG A 140 -5.90 8.34 -3.15
CA ARG A 140 -5.31 7.46 -2.15
C ARG A 140 -5.65 6.01 -2.41
N ALA A 141 -4.65 5.20 -2.71
CA ALA A 141 -4.86 3.80 -3.05
C ALA A 141 -3.56 3.00 -2.90
N HIS A 142 -3.70 1.71 -2.66
CA HIS A 142 -2.65 0.72 -2.87
C HIS A 142 -2.84 0.10 -4.24
N VAL A 143 -1.80 0.14 -5.07
CA VAL A 143 -1.78 -0.50 -6.40
C VAL A 143 -0.81 -1.67 -6.36
N PHE A 144 -1.34 -2.89 -6.47
CA PHE A 144 -0.58 -4.13 -6.38
C PHE A 144 -0.20 -4.61 -7.77
N MET A 145 1.06 -5.03 -7.94
CA MET A 145 1.57 -5.62 -9.17
C MET A 145 2.48 -6.80 -8.86
N LEU A 146 2.52 -7.76 -9.79
CA LEU A 146 3.48 -8.86 -9.76
C LEU A 146 4.76 -8.44 -10.49
N LEU A 147 5.90 -8.87 -9.95
CA LEU A 147 7.20 -8.65 -10.57
C LEU A 147 7.53 -9.80 -11.52
N ASP A 148 8.27 -9.52 -12.59
CA ASP A 148 8.72 -10.52 -13.56
C ASP A 148 9.72 -11.53 -12.96
N LYS A 149 10.43 -11.11 -11.91
CA LYS A 149 11.35 -11.91 -11.10
C LYS A 149 11.42 -11.36 -9.68
N PRO A 150 12.00 -12.11 -8.73
CA PRO A 150 12.24 -11.61 -7.38
C PRO A 150 13.23 -10.44 -7.36
N TYR A 151 12.91 -9.37 -6.63
CA TYR A 151 13.82 -8.25 -6.35
C TYR A 151 14.03 -8.08 -4.85
N ALA A 152 15.24 -7.68 -4.44
CA ALA A 152 15.50 -7.31 -3.05
C ALA A 152 14.64 -6.09 -2.66
N ALA A 153 13.93 -6.19 -1.53
CA ALA A 153 13.06 -5.11 -1.05
C ALA A 153 13.78 -3.74 -0.92
N PRO A 154 15.06 -3.66 -0.48
CA PRO A 154 15.79 -2.40 -0.49
C PRO A 154 15.93 -1.75 -1.86
N LEU A 155 16.05 -2.53 -2.94
CA LEU A 155 16.14 -1.99 -4.31
C LEU A 155 14.80 -1.38 -4.75
N LEU A 156 13.68 -2.03 -4.43
CA LEU A 156 12.36 -1.47 -4.70
C LEU A 156 12.15 -0.16 -3.95
N LYS A 157 12.60 -0.07 -2.70
CA LYS A 157 12.57 1.19 -1.93
C LYS A 157 13.39 2.29 -2.59
N GLN A 158 14.61 2.00 -3.07
CA GLN A 158 15.42 2.98 -3.80
C GLN A 158 14.74 3.41 -5.10
N TRP A 159 14.11 2.47 -5.81
CA TRP A 159 13.33 2.78 -7.00
C TRP A 159 12.13 3.70 -6.69
N LEU A 160 11.40 3.49 -5.59
CA LEU A 160 10.34 4.41 -5.17
C LEU A 160 10.86 5.81 -4.81
N ILE A 161 12.02 5.90 -4.13
CA ILE A 161 12.67 7.18 -3.84
C ILE A 161 13.01 7.89 -5.15
N GLN A 162 13.65 7.19 -6.09
CA GLN A 162 13.97 7.74 -7.41
C GLN A 162 12.71 8.23 -8.12
N LYS A 163 11.65 7.41 -8.18
CA LYS A 163 10.39 7.77 -8.86
C LYS A 163 9.74 9.01 -8.26
N ASN A 164 9.74 9.15 -6.94
CA ASN A 164 9.23 10.37 -6.30
C ASN A 164 9.97 11.64 -6.76
N HIS A 165 11.27 11.57 -7.02
CA HIS A 165 12.06 12.71 -7.49
C HIS A 165 12.01 12.90 -9.01
N GLU A 166 11.94 11.81 -9.78
CA GLU A 166 12.03 11.82 -11.25
C GLU A 166 10.71 12.17 -11.91
N VAL A 167 9.58 11.68 -11.38
CA VAL A 167 8.25 11.87 -11.98
C VAL A 167 7.70 13.24 -11.58
N PRO A 168 7.44 14.17 -12.51
CA PRO A 168 7.02 15.54 -12.19
C PRO A 168 5.77 15.63 -11.30
N LEU A 169 4.79 14.74 -11.52
CA LEU A 169 3.59 14.64 -10.71
C LEU A 169 3.91 14.32 -9.24
N LEU A 170 4.82 13.37 -9.00
CA LEU A 170 5.23 13.00 -7.65
C LEU A 170 6.09 14.11 -7.03
N HIS A 171 7.10 14.59 -7.74
CA HIS A 171 8.02 15.61 -7.24
C HIS A 171 7.27 16.87 -6.79
N SER A 172 6.32 17.36 -7.60
CA SER A 172 5.51 18.53 -7.26
C SER A 172 4.51 18.30 -6.11
N SER A 173 4.19 17.03 -5.83
CA SER A 173 3.32 16.63 -4.72
C SER A 173 4.08 16.35 -3.42
N MET A 174 5.42 16.33 -3.46
CA MET A 174 6.24 16.18 -2.26
C MET A 174 6.07 17.39 -1.34
N GLY A 175 6.13 17.15 -0.04
CA GLY A 175 6.04 18.21 0.97
C GLY A 175 6.75 17.82 2.25
N LEU A 176 6.44 18.52 3.34
CA LEU A 176 6.87 18.14 4.67
C LEU A 176 5.74 17.45 5.43
N THR A 177 6.10 16.55 6.33
CA THR A 177 5.14 16.01 7.31
C THR A 177 4.56 17.13 8.18
N LYS A 178 3.47 16.85 8.90
CA LYS A 178 2.80 17.85 9.76
C LYS A 178 3.72 18.54 10.78
N THR A 179 4.80 17.87 11.19
CA THR A 179 5.79 18.41 12.14
C THR A 179 6.90 19.21 11.46
N GLY A 180 7.00 19.19 10.14
CA GLY A 180 8.06 19.86 9.38
C GLY A 180 9.40 19.13 9.39
N ASN A 181 9.53 17.99 10.09
CA ASN A 181 10.83 17.36 10.37
C ASN A 181 11.23 16.25 9.39
N ALA A 182 10.36 15.90 8.44
CA ALA A 182 10.62 14.87 7.45
C ALA A 182 9.87 15.16 6.15
N ILE A 183 10.30 14.54 5.06
CA ILE A 183 9.61 14.58 3.77
C ILE A 183 8.32 13.76 3.87
N SER A 184 7.22 14.34 3.37
CA SER A 184 5.99 13.64 3.05
C SER A 184 6.09 13.11 1.62
N TRP A 185 6.11 11.79 1.48
CA TRP A 185 6.24 11.11 0.20
C TRP A 185 4.85 10.84 -0.39
N PRO A 186 4.51 11.38 -1.57
CA PRO A 186 3.22 11.12 -2.20
C PRO A 186 3.09 9.68 -2.72
N LEU A 187 4.21 9.01 -2.98
CA LEU A 187 4.30 7.56 -3.15
C LEU A 187 5.10 7.01 -1.96
N ASP A 188 4.44 6.35 -1.00
CA ASP A 188 5.05 5.92 0.27
C ASP A 188 6.18 4.91 0.01
N ILE A 189 7.40 5.34 0.29
CA ILE A 189 8.63 4.56 0.11
C ILE A 189 8.74 3.36 1.08
N SER A 190 7.92 3.32 2.13
CA SER A 190 7.88 2.24 3.11
C SER A 190 6.98 1.07 2.69
N ALA A 191 6.07 1.27 1.72
CA ALA A 191 5.14 0.25 1.25
C ALA A 191 5.84 -1.03 0.73
N CYS A 192 7.08 -0.90 0.26
CA CYS A 192 7.88 -1.99 -0.26
C CYS A 192 8.83 -2.64 0.75
N GLN A 193 8.84 -2.22 2.01
CA GLN A 193 9.66 -2.86 3.04
C GLN A 193 9.05 -4.21 3.45
N ASN A 194 9.89 -5.25 3.55
CA ASN A 194 9.45 -6.62 3.89
C ASN A 194 9.10 -6.82 5.38
N ASP A 195 8.40 -5.86 5.96
CA ASP A 195 7.82 -5.87 7.30
C ASP A 195 6.61 -4.94 7.41
N LYS A 196 6.17 -4.35 6.29
CA LYS A 196 5.05 -3.42 6.22
C LYS A 196 3.73 -4.17 6.24
N LEU A 197 2.78 -3.67 7.02
CA LEU A 197 1.38 -4.08 6.96
C LEU A 197 0.68 -3.24 5.89
N ILE A 198 -0.03 -3.90 5.00
CA ILE A 198 -0.79 -3.31 3.89
C ILE A 198 -2.29 -3.46 4.15
#